data_AF-A0AAV4SXK9-F1
#
_entry.id   AF-A0AAV4SXK9-F1
#
_cell.length_a   1.000
_cell.length_b   1.000
_cell.length_c   1.000
_cell.angle_alpha   90.00
_cell.angle_beta   90.00
_cell.angle_gamma   90.00
#
_symmetry.space_group_name_H-M   'P 1'
#
loop_
_entity.id
_entity.type
_entity.pdbx_description
1 polymer ?
#
loop_
_entity_poly.entity_id
_entity_poly.type
_entity_poly.pdbx_seq_one_letter_code
_entity_poly.pdbx_strand_id
1 'polypeptide(L)'
;MIRWYRSATQSPSPLLFLNIIRTLFCSDLMSLAVFKARAERSQRWVNSSHPEPECRLANAEYFAHRLISVASSSEVLRQIPQNALVVEVGVPKLHPANGVSYLALMDKDSKGGIQVILESLGKMYIEGLDPKVERLYPPVAFPVPRKTPMISNLIRWNLEHSFHVPVYSPVIRGFRREYHFDKEDSYLLEYKVRGRTLFPPSALLLLAWEALAEKQQRNFEEMTLIMKNVKISKEIVINPTSE
;
A
#
# COMPACT_ATOMS: atom_id res chain seq x y z
N MET A 1 50.15 18.34 6.19
CA MET A 1 50.38 18.67 7.62
C MET A 1 50.43 20.20 7.72
N ILE A 2 49.31 20.84 8.05
CA ILE A 2 49.20 22.32 8.05
C ILE A 2 49.61 22.82 9.44
N ARG A 3 50.74 23.54 9.51
CA ARG A 3 51.25 24.18 10.73
C ARG A 3 50.66 25.59 10.81
N TRP A 4 49.92 25.89 11.88
CA TRP A 4 49.38 27.22 12.14
C TRP A 4 50.36 28.03 12.98
N TYR A 5 50.91 29.11 12.42
CA TYR A 5 51.65 30.13 13.19
C TYR A 5 50.65 31.13 13.76
N ARG A 6 50.56 31.22 15.09
CA ARG A 6 49.95 32.38 15.76
C ARG A 6 50.99 33.48 15.87
N SER A 7 50.86 34.54 15.08
CA SER A 7 51.47 35.83 15.40
C SER A 7 50.43 36.66 16.16
N ALA A 8 50.81 37.18 17.32
CA ALA A 8 49.94 37.88 18.24
C ALA A 8 49.96 39.38 17.95
N THR A 9 48.95 39.91 17.26
CA THR A 9 48.51 41.32 17.34
C THR A 9 47.07 41.44 16.82
N GLN A 10 46.17 41.95 17.68
CA GLN A 10 44.73 42.23 17.47
C GLN A 10 43.85 41.06 16.98
N SER A 11 42.88 40.64 17.80
CA SER A 11 41.88 39.65 17.36
C SER A 11 41.07 40.24 16.21
N PRO A 12 41.10 39.66 15.00
CA PRO A 12 40.24 40.12 13.92
C PRO A 12 38.78 39.95 14.34
N SER A 13 37.91 40.85 13.87
CA SER A 13 36.47 40.69 14.12
C SER A 13 36.02 39.30 13.64
N PRO A 14 35.06 38.64 14.31
CA PRO A 14 34.61 37.30 13.94
C PRO A 14 34.22 37.18 12.46
N LEU A 15 33.68 38.27 11.89
CA LEU A 15 33.35 38.40 10.47
C LEU A 15 34.58 38.42 9.55
N LEU A 16 35.65 39.10 9.95
CA LEU A 16 36.89 39.15 9.18
C LEU A 16 37.60 37.78 9.21
N PHE A 17 37.56 37.09 10.34
CA PHE A 17 38.08 35.73 10.47
C PHE A 17 37.29 34.71 9.63
N LEU A 18 35.95 34.78 9.66
CA LEU A 18 35.08 33.96 8.81
C LEU A 18 35.29 34.26 7.32
N ASN A 19 35.47 35.52 6.95
CA ASN A 19 35.75 35.90 5.56
C ASN A 19 37.11 35.38 5.09
N ILE A 20 38.16 35.47 5.91
CA ILE A 20 39.49 34.92 5.58
C ILE A 20 39.41 33.40 5.39
N ILE A 21 38.75 32.68 6.31
CA ILE A 21 38.52 31.23 6.18
C ILE A 21 37.75 30.93 4.90
N ARG A 22 36.68 31.67 4.61
CA ARG A 22 35.88 31.50 3.40
C ARG A 22 36.74 31.68 2.14
N THR A 23 37.53 32.75 2.04
CA THR A 23 38.37 32.99 0.86
C THR A 23 39.47 31.96 0.68
N LEU A 24 40.23 31.64 1.75
CA LEU A 24 41.33 30.68 1.66
C LEU A 24 40.79 29.28 1.34
N PHE A 25 39.77 28.85 2.07
CA PHE A 25 39.15 27.55 1.86
C PHE A 25 38.47 27.43 0.49
N CYS A 26 37.74 28.45 0.02
CA CYS A 26 37.18 28.46 -1.34
C CYS A 26 38.28 28.35 -2.40
N SER A 27 39.39 29.08 -2.25
CA SER A 27 40.48 29.06 -3.22
C SER A 27 41.14 27.68 -3.32
N ASP A 28 41.37 27.02 -2.18
CA ASP A 28 41.89 25.66 -2.13
C ASP A 28 40.89 24.66 -2.72
N LEU A 29 39.61 24.81 -2.42
CA LEU A 29 38.56 23.89 -2.86
C LEU A 29 38.27 24.02 -4.37
N MET A 30 38.40 25.23 -4.94
CA MET A 30 38.36 25.47 -6.39
C MET A 30 39.54 24.86 -7.14
N SER A 31 40.68 24.68 -6.48
CA SER A 31 41.86 24.04 -7.09
C SER A 31 41.67 22.53 -7.32
N LEU A 32 40.75 21.89 -6.58
CA LEU A 32 40.46 20.47 -6.68
C LEU A 32 39.71 20.16 -7.98
N ALA A 33 40.17 19.12 -8.71
CA ALA A 33 39.61 18.72 -10.00
C ALA A 33 38.10 18.39 -9.96
N VAL A 34 37.61 17.91 -8.80
CA VAL A 34 36.20 17.55 -8.58
C VAL A 34 35.25 18.76 -8.74
N PHE A 35 35.70 19.97 -8.39
CA PHE A 35 34.86 21.18 -8.41
C PHE A 35 35.02 22.02 -9.68
N LYS A 36 35.81 21.54 -10.67
CA LYS A 36 35.94 22.20 -11.97
C LYS A 36 34.72 21.99 -12.87
N ALA A 37 33.95 20.92 -12.66
CA ALA A 37 32.70 20.67 -13.37
C ALA A 37 31.52 21.36 -12.67
N ARG A 38 30.81 22.23 -13.40
CA ARG A 38 29.60 22.90 -12.88
C ARG A 38 28.38 22.01 -13.09
N ALA A 39 27.94 21.33 -12.04
CA ALA A 39 26.67 20.59 -12.05
C ALA A 39 25.54 21.46 -11.50
N GLU A 40 24.44 21.57 -12.27
CA GLU A 40 23.22 22.21 -11.77
C GLU A 40 22.48 21.30 -10.80
N ARG A 41 21.99 21.87 -9.70
CA ARG A 41 21.17 21.14 -8.74
C ARG A 41 19.76 20.98 -9.27
N SER A 42 19.19 19.79 -9.10
CA SER A 42 17.77 19.57 -9.38
C SER A 42 16.89 20.19 -8.29
N GLN A 43 15.64 20.53 -8.63
CA GLN A 43 14.62 21.01 -7.68
C GLN A 43 14.31 20.02 -6.54
N ARG A 44 14.67 18.74 -6.69
CA ARG A 44 14.53 17.71 -5.63
C ARG A 44 15.53 17.88 -4.49
N TRP A 45 16.62 18.63 -4.70
CA TRP A 45 17.60 18.89 -3.66
C TRP A 45 17.20 20.18 -2.92
N VAL A 46 16.59 20.03 -1.75
CA VAL A 46 16.22 21.16 -0.89
C VAL A 46 17.46 21.75 -0.21
N ASN A 47 17.59 23.08 -0.21
CA ASN A 47 18.65 23.81 0.49
C ASN A 47 18.15 24.36 1.82
N SER A 48 19.04 24.47 2.81
CA SER A 48 18.72 24.95 4.16
C SER A 48 19.62 26.07 4.67
N SER A 49 20.48 26.59 3.80
CA SER A 49 21.48 27.60 4.16
C SER A 49 21.30 28.96 3.47
N HIS A 50 20.53 29.07 2.37
CA HIS A 50 20.27 30.35 1.68
C HIS A 50 19.10 30.27 0.67
N PRO A 51 18.40 31.39 0.40
CA PRO A 51 17.43 31.49 -0.70
C PRO A 51 18.10 31.37 -2.09
N GLU A 52 17.38 30.74 -3.03
CA GLU A 52 17.74 30.72 -4.46
C GLU A 52 17.72 32.16 -5.01
N PRO A 53 18.68 32.61 -5.86
CA PRO A 53 19.37 31.83 -6.91
C PRO A 53 20.86 31.51 -6.68
N GLU A 54 21.45 31.96 -5.58
CA GLU A 54 22.90 31.89 -5.34
C GLU A 54 23.41 30.46 -5.09
N CYS A 55 22.49 29.52 -4.85
CA CYS A 55 22.78 28.11 -4.56
C CYS A 55 22.35 27.15 -5.69
N ARG A 56 22.10 27.64 -6.92
CA ARG A 56 21.67 26.79 -8.05
C ARG A 56 22.73 25.77 -8.49
N LEU A 57 24.01 26.08 -8.29
CA LEU A 57 25.13 25.25 -8.72
C LEU A 57 25.77 24.52 -7.53
N ALA A 58 26.14 23.26 -7.73
CA ALA A 58 26.96 22.51 -6.76
C ALA A 58 28.46 22.81 -6.98
N ASN A 59 28.87 24.06 -6.71
CA ASN A 59 30.25 24.55 -6.87
C ASN A 59 31.00 24.65 -5.53
N ALA A 60 32.29 24.99 -5.60
CA ALA A 60 33.11 25.15 -4.40
C ALA A 60 32.56 26.22 -3.46
N GLU A 61 32.03 27.33 -3.99
CA GLU A 61 31.41 28.37 -3.16
C GLU A 61 30.23 27.82 -2.35
N TYR A 62 29.37 26.99 -2.95
CA TYR A 62 28.26 26.33 -2.27
C TYR A 62 28.73 25.40 -1.13
N PHE A 63 29.73 24.54 -1.38
CA PHE A 63 30.22 23.61 -0.36
C PHE A 63 31.00 24.30 0.77
N ALA A 64 31.83 25.29 0.43
CA ALA A 64 32.50 26.11 1.43
C ALA A 64 31.49 26.89 2.28
N HIS A 65 30.46 27.45 1.66
CA HIS A 65 29.38 28.11 2.39
C HIS A 65 28.63 27.14 3.31
N ARG A 66 28.29 25.93 2.84
CA ARG A 66 27.63 24.89 3.65
C ARG A 66 28.41 24.53 4.91
N LEU A 67 29.74 24.47 4.84
CA LEU A 67 30.59 24.16 5.98
C LEU A 67 30.64 25.29 7.02
N ILE A 68 30.50 26.53 6.57
CA ILE A 68 30.59 27.72 7.43
C ILE A 68 29.22 28.14 7.97
N SER A 69 28.15 27.89 7.22
CA SER A 69 26.77 28.23 7.60
C SER A 69 26.24 27.27 8.66
N VAL A 70 25.56 27.80 9.69
CA VAL A 70 24.75 26.99 10.60
C VAL A 70 23.49 26.56 9.85
N ALA A 71 23.45 25.32 9.37
CA ALA A 71 22.29 24.79 8.68
C ALA A 71 21.13 24.53 9.66
N SER A 72 19.97 25.14 9.43
CA SER A 72 18.77 24.86 10.22
C SER A 72 18.07 23.60 9.69
N SER A 73 18.19 22.49 10.40
CA SER A 73 17.50 21.24 10.02
C SER A 73 15.97 21.37 10.11
N SER A 74 15.46 22.26 10.98
CA SER A 74 14.02 22.41 11.22
C SER A 74 13.26 22.98 10.01
N GLU A 75 13.88 23.87 9.23
CA GLU A 75 13.28 24.45 8.03
C GLU A 75 13.09 23.41 6.92
N VAL A 76 14.04 22.48 6.78
CA VAL A 76 13.94 21.38 5.81
C VAL A 76 12.88 20.38 6.23
N LEU A 77 12.86 20.01 7.51
CA LEU A 77 11.90 19.04 8.04
C LEU A 77 10.44 19.52 7.87
N ARG A 78 10.20 20.84 7.87
CA ARG A 78 8.87 21.43 7.59
C ARG A 78 8.39 21.26 6.15
N GLN A 79 9.31 21.08 5.20
CA GLN A 79 8.97 20.88 3.78
C GLN A 79 8.66 19.42 3.46
N ILE A 80 8.89 18.50 4.40
CA ILE A 80 8.63 17.07 4.21
C ILE A 80 7.13 16.81 4.27
N PRO A 81 6.54 16.15 3.25
CA PRO A 81 5.13 15.76 3.26
C PRO A 81 4.80 14.81 4.43
N GLN A 82 3.56 14.84 4.93
CA GLN A 82 3.14 14.00 6.07
C GLN A 82 3.27 12.49 5.81
N ASN A 83 3.01 12.04 4.58
CA ASN A 83 3.07 10.62 4.20
C ASN A 83 4.43 10.23 3.59
N ALA A 84 5.51 10.96 3.92
CA ALA A 84 6.84 10.65 3.44
C ALA A 84 7.58 9.70 4.39
N LEU A 85 8.30 8.73 3.83
CA LEU A 85 9.31 7.97 4.57
C LEU A 85 10.65 8.72 4.52
N VAL A 86 11.13 9.17 5.67
CA VAL A 86 12.44 9.83 5.81
C VAL A 86 13.50 8.79 6.09
N VAL A 87 14.46 8.67 5.16
CA VAL A 87 15.61 7.77 5.29
C VAL A 87 16.84 8.58 5.64
N GLU A 88 17.37 8.38 6.85
CA GLU A 88 18.61 9.02 7.27
C GLU A 88 19.83 8.18 6.87
N VAL A 89 20.70 8.79 6.05
CA VAL A 89 21.96 8.20 5.59
C VAL A 89 23.10 8.73 6.46
N GLY A 90 23.68 7.86 7.28
CA GLY A 90 24.77 8.21 8.19
C GLY A 90 24.38 8.00 9.66
N VAL A 91 25.16 8.59 10.56
CA VAL A 91 24.92 8.52 12.01
C VAL A 91 23.62 9.27 12.34
N PRO A 92 22.64 8.63 13.00
CA PRO A 92 21.34 9.24 13.29
C PRO A 92 21.47 10.53 14.12
N LYS A 93 20.94 11.63 13.61
CA LYS A 93 20.92 12.94 14.28
C LYS A 93 19.57 13.64 14.16
N LEU A 94 18.71 13.19 13.25
CA LEU A 94 17.40 13.79 13.04
C LEU A 94 16.38 13.29 14.06
N HIS A 95 15.49 14.20 14.46
CA HIS A 95 14.30 13.89 15.24
C HIS A 95 13.11 14.28 14.36
N PRO A 96 12.45 13.32 13.69
CA PRO A 96 11.32 13.61 12.82
C PRO A 96 10.16 14.21 13.63
N ALA A 97 9.34 15.02 12.98
CA ALA A 97 8.11 15.52 13.59
C ALA A 97 7.10 14.37 13.76
N ASN A 98 6.14 14.54 14.69
CA ASN A 98 5.09 13.56 14.93
C ASN A 98 4.31 13.25 13.64
N GLY A 99 4.13 11.97 13.32
CA GLY A 99 3.36 11.50 12.17
C GLY A 99 4.16 11.25 10.89
N VAL A 100 5.47 11.52 10.87
CA VAL A 100 6.35 11.20 9.73
C VAL A 100 7.04 9.86 9.96
N SER A 101 6.90 8.92 9.02
CA SER A 101 7.66 7.66 9.06
C SER A 101 9.14 7.94 8.90
N TYR A 102 9.97 7.41 9.80
CA TYR A 102 11.41 7.67 9.83
C TYR A 102 12.20 6.37 10.01
N LEU A 103 13.31 6.30 9.30
CA LEU A 103 14.19 5.15 9.28
C LEU A 103 15.64 5.59 9.18
N ALA A 104 16.50 5.06 10.05
CA ALA A 104 17.94 5.28 9.98
C ALA A 104 18.66 4.08 9.37
N LEU A 105 19.70 4.31 8.58
CA LEU A 105 20.52 3.26 7.99
C LEU A 105 21.70 2.83 8.88
N MET A 106 21.97 3.56 9.95
CA MET A 106 23.01 3.26 10.94
C MET A 106 22.45 3.42 12.33
N ASP A 107 23.10 2.81 13.32
CA ASP A 107 22.80 3.00 14.73
C ASP A 107 23.96 3.74 15.42
N LYS A 108 23.64 4.55 16.43
CA LYS A 108 24.61 5.38 17.17
C LYS A 108 25.63 4.54 17.94
N ASP A 109 25.19 3.40 18.48
CA ASP A 109 25.97 2.58 19.41
C ASP A 109 26.54 1.30 18.76
N SER A 110 26.14 0.99 17.53
CA SER A 110 26.56 -0.25 16.88
C SER A 110 28.02 -0.22 16.41
N LYS A 111 28.75 -1.31 16.65
CA LYS A 111 30.06 -1.61 16.02
C LYS A 111 29.91 -2.08 14.56
N GLY A 112 28.99 -1.46 13.83
CA GLY A 112 28.72 -1.70 12.43
C GLY A 112 27.87 -2.93 12.17
N GLY A 113 27.09 -2.87 11.09
CA GLY A 113 26.53 -4.07 10.53
C GLY A 113 25.76 -3.84 9.25
N ILE A 114 26.05 -4.68 8.25
CA ILE A 114 25.15 -4.96 7.11
C ILE A 114 23.74 -5.28 7.60
N GLN A 115 23.60 -5.86 8.79
CA GLN A 115 22.32 -6.19 9.41
C GLN A 115 21.39 -4.97 9.56
N VAL A 116 21.87 -3.84 10.10
CA VAL A 116 21.05 -2.63 10.27
C VAL A 116 20.54 -2.12 8.93
N ILE A 117 21.39 -2.18 7.90
CA ILE A 117 21.02 -1.79 6.54
C ILE A 117 19.95 -2.75 5.99
N LEU A 118 20.12 -4.07 6.14
CA LEU A 118 19.16 -5.06 5.65
C LEU A 118 17.81 -4.97 6.39
N GLU A 119 17.81 -4.77 7.70
CA GLU A 119 16.60 -4.54 8.49
C GLU A 119 15.87 -3.27 8.04
N SER A 120 16.63 -2.20 7.81
CA SER A 120 16.09 -0.95 7.28
C SER A 120 15.50 -1.12 5.88
N LEU A 121 16.13 -1.87 4.98
CA LEU A 121 15.56 -2.21 3.68
C LEU A 121 14.27 -3.04 3.81
N GLY A 122 14.22 -3.98 4.75
CA GLY A 122 13.00 -4.73 5.06
C GLY A 122 11.85 -3.82 5.54
N LYS A 123 12.15 -2.85 6.41
CA LYS A 123 11.18 -1.83 6.85
C LYS A 123 10.71 -0.96 5.69
N MET A 124 11.60 -0.53 4.79
CA MET A 124 11.20 0.19 3.57
C MET A 124 10.21 -0.61 2.72
N TYR A 125 10.41 -1.93 2.59
CA TYR A 125 9.50 -2.80 1.85
C TYR A 125 8.12 -2.89 2.51
N ILE A 126 8.07 -2.99 3.84
CA ILE A 126 6.80 -2.99 4.60
C ILE A 126 6.04 -1.67 4.43
N GLU A 127 6.74 -0.55 4.35
CA GLU A 127 6.16 0.78 4.07
C GLU A 127 5.74 0.96 2.59
N GLY A 128 5.85 -0.08 1.76
CA GLY A 128 5.38 -0.09 0.37
C GLY A 128 6.41 0.36 -0.67
N LEU A 129 7.68 0.52 -0.29
CA LEU A 129 8.76 0.75 -1.26
C LEU A 129 9.25 -0.57 -1.87
N ASP A 130 9.91 -0.47 -3.03
CA ASP A 130 10.48 -1.62 -3.75
C ASP A 130 12.01 -1.53 -3.84
N PRO A 131 12.73 -1.73 -2.73
CA PRO A 131 14.18 -1.73 -2.74
C PRO A 131 14.73 -2.90 -3.58
N LYS A 132 15.60 -2.59 -4.54
CA LYS A 132 16.24 -3.58 -5.42
C LYS A 132 17.37 -4.34 -4.72
N VAL A 133 17.00 -5.21 -3.77
CA VAL A 133 17.92 -5.99 -2.93
C VAL A 133 18.84 -6.91 -3.73
N GLU A 134 18.44 -7.30 -4.94
CA GLU A 134 19.24 -8.11 -5.87
C GLU A 134 20.53 -7.41 -6.32
N ARG A 135 20.62 -6.08 -6.19
CA ARG A 135 21.83 -5.32 -6.50
C ARG A 135 22.88 -5.35 -5.39
N LEU A 136 22.55 -5.88 -4.22
CA LEU A 136 23.44 -5.93 -3.07
C LEU A 136 24.40 -7.13 -3.11
N TYR A 137 24.14 -8.10 -3.98
CA TYR A 137 24.94 -9.31 -4.13
C TYR A 137 25.15 -9.63 -5.62
N PRO A 138 26.12 -10.49 -5.96
CA PRO A 138 26.35 -10.88 -7.34
C PRO A 138 25.10 -11.47 -8.01
N PRO A 139 24.90 -11.26 -9.32
CA PRO A 139 23.75 -11.80 -10.03
C PRO A 139 23.63 -13.33 -9.88
N VAL A 140 22.41 -13.80 -9.67
CA VAL A 140 22.10 -15.24 -9.59
C VAL A 140 22.06 -15.85 -10.98
N ALA A 141 22.70 -17.01 -11.15
CA ALA A 141 22.66 -17.77 -12.39
C ALA A 141 21.34 -18.55 -12.52
N PHE A 142 20.72 -18.46 -13.70
CA PHE A 142 19.52 -19.22 -14.06
C PHE A 142 19.86 -20.25 -15.16
N PRO A 143 19.17 -21.40 -15.20
CA PRO A 143 18.05 -21.81 -14.36
C PRO A 143 18.47 -22.20 -12.93
N VAL A 144 17.51 -22.17 -12.00
CA VAL A 144 17.76 -22.55 -10.60
C VAL A 144 18.07 -24.06 -10.48
N PRO A 145 18.82 -24.49 -9.43
CA PRO A 145 19.10 -25.91 -9.20
C PRO A 145 17.84 -26.78 -9.02
N ARG A 146 17.92 -28.07 -9.39
CA ARG A 146 16.79 -29.03 -9.30
C ARG A 146 16.20 -29.23 -7.90
N LYS A 147 16.95 -28.92 -6.85
CA LYS A 147 16.50 -29.07 -5.45
C LYS A 147 15.98 -27.77 -4.83
N THR A 148 15.82 -26.71 -5.63
CA THR A 148 15.23 -25.45 -5.16
C THR A 148 13.76 -25.71 -4.76
N PRO A 149 13.34 -25.33 -3.53
CA PRO A 149 11.98 -25.53 -3.07
C PRO A 149 10.92 -24.86 -3.94
N MET A 150 9.73 -25.45 -4.00
CA MET A 150 8.57 -24.85 -4.66
C MET A 150 8.04 -23.65 -3.86
N ILE A 151 7.56 -22.61 -4.55
CA ILE A 151 7.01 -21.41 -3.91
C ILE A 151 5.48 -21.50 -3.73
N SER A 152 4.79 -22.28 -4.57
CA SER A 152 3.31 -22.28 -4.64
C SER A 152 2.61 -22.64 -3.33
N ASN A 153 3.22 -23.50 -2.50
CA ASN A 153 2.66 -23.92 -1.21
C ASN A 153 2.81 -22.86 -0.11
N LEU A 154 3.63 -21.82 -0.32
CA LEU A 154 3.81 -20.72 0.62
C LEU A 154 2.83 -19.57 0.38
N ILE A 155 2.24 -19.50 -0.83
CA ILE A 155 1.26 -18.47 -1.20
C ILE A 155 -0.11 -18.89 -0.66
N ARG A 156 -0.72 -18.03 0.16
CA ARG A 156 -2.05 -18.22 0.74
C ARG A 156 -2.97 -17.09 0.31
N TRP A 157 -4.23 -17.44 0.10
CA TRP A 157 -5.29 -16.51 -0.26
C TRP A 157 -6.31 -16.44 0.86
N ASN A 158 -7.01 -15.30 0.99
CA ASN A 158 -8.20 -15.22 1.83
C ASN A 158 -9.34 -15.99 1.13
N LEU A 159 -9.87 -17.02 1.80
CA LEU A 159 -10.93 -17.90 1.29
C LEU A 159 -12.26 -17.71 2.04
N GLU A 160 -12.47 -16.55 2.69
CA GLU A 160 -13.71 -16.22 3.38
C GLU A 160 -14.95 -16.27 2.46
N HIS A 161 -14.78 -15.91 1.19
CA HIS A 161 -15.87 -15.94 0.23
C HIS A 161 -15.87 -17.25 -0.58
N SER A 162 -17.03 -17.90 -0.61
CA SER A 162 -17.26 -19.07 -1.46
C SER A 162 -18.01 -18.67 -2.73
N PHE A 163 -17.81 -19.44 -3.79
CA PHE A 163 -18.50 -19.27 -5.06
C PHE A 163 -19.44 -20.44 -5.28
N HIS A 164 -20.52 -20.22 -6.03
CA HIS A 164 -21.44 -21.29 -6.40
C HIS A 164 -20.71 -22.35 -7.24
N VAL A 165 -20.65 -23.57 -6.72
CA VAL A 165 -20.12 -24.74 -7.43
C VAL A 165 -21.30 -25.57 -7.92
N PRO A 166 -21.45 -25.80 -9.24
CA PRO A 166 -22.51 -26.64 -9.77
C PRO A 166 -22.46 -28.03 -9.14
N VAL A 167 -23.53 -28.41 -8.44
CA VAL A 167 -23.69 -29.75 -7.88
C VAL A 167 -24.39 -30.63 -8.91
N TYR A 168 -23.81 -31.79 -9.21
CA TYR A 168 -24.46 -32.77 -10.05
C TYR A 168 -25.73 -33.28 -9.36
N SER A 169 -26.88 -33.07 -10.01
CA SER A 169 -28.17 -33.63 -9.62
C SER A 169 -28.70 -34.47 -10.77
N PRO A 170 -29.14 -35.73 -10.54
CA PRO A 170 -29.75 -36.52 -11.61
C PRO A 170 -30.94 -35.74 -12.15
N VAL A 171 -30.94 -35.47 -13.45
CA VAL A 171 -32.01 -34.71 -14.11
C VAL A 171 -33.35 -35.39 -13.84
N ILE A 172 -34.11 -34.86 -12.88
CA ILE A 172 -35.52 -35.21 -12.73
C ILE A 172 -36.17 -34.64 -13.98
N ARG A 173 -36.62 -35.51 -14.90
CA ARG A 173 -37.42 -35.07 -16.05
C ARG A 173 -38.78 -34.57 -15.51
N GLY A 174 -38.87 -33.29 -15.19
CA GLY A 174 -40.06 -32.67 -14.64
C GLY A 174 -39.86 -31.19 -14.35
N PHE A 175 -40.98 -30.49 -14.18
CA PHE A 175 -41.01 -29.09 -13.78
C PHE A 175 -40.37 -28.91 -12.40
N ARG A 176 -39.44 -27.97 -12.29
CA ARG A 176 -38.81 -27.57 -11.03
C ARG A 176 -38.75 -26.04 -10.95
N ARG A 177 -39.32 -25.49 -9.89
CA ARG A 177 -39.17 -24.07 -9.52
C ARG A 177 -38.40 -23.99 -8.20
N GLU A 178 -37.30 -23.25 -8.21
CA GLU A 178 -36.58 -22.86 -7.00
C GLU A 178 -37.09 -21.48 -6.55
N TYR A 179 -37.28 -21.29 -5.25
CA TYR A 179 -37.73 -20.03 -4.66
C TYR A 179 -36.57 -19.37 -3.91
N HIS A 180 -36.29 -18.12 -4.22
CA HIS A 180 -35.19 -17.33 -3.64
C HIS A 180 -35.76 -16.22 -2.74
N PHE A 181 -35.93 -16.55 -1.46
CA PHE A 181 -36.56 -15.67 -0.47
C PHE A 181 -35.71 -14.43 -0.10
N ASP A 182 -34.42 -14.44 -0.43
CA ASP A 182 -33.49 -13.31 -0.28
C ASP A 182 -33.63 -12.26 -1.39
N LYS A 183 -34.39 -12.57 -2.46
CA LYS A 183 -34.51 -11.73 -3.65
C LYS A 183 -35.98 -11.57 -4.07
N GLU A 184 -36.33 -12.14 -5.22
CA GLU A 184 -37.57 -11.92 -5.96
C GLU A 184 -38.78 -12.55 -5.26
N ASP A 185 -38.58 -13.65 -4.52
CA ASP A 185 -39.65 -14.37 -3.84
C ASP A 185 -39.84 -13.95 -2.37
N SER A 186 -39.21 -12.85 -1.95
CA SER A 186 -39.30 -12.32 -0.58
C SER A 186 -40.73 -12.01 -0.13
N TYR A 187 -41.62 -11.65 -1.07
CA TYR A 187 -43.04 -11.38 -0.80
C TYR A 187 -43.78 -12.58 -0.18
N LEU A 188 -43.31 -13.81 -0.41
CA LEU A 188 -43.90 -15.01 0.20
C LEU A 188 -43.68 -15.07 1.72
N LEU A 189 -42.69 -14.35 2.24
CA LEU A 189 -42.39 -14.27 3.68
C LEU A 189 -43.42 -13.42 4.46
N GLU A 190 -44.22 -12.62 3.76
CA GLU A 190 -45.26 -11.77 4.37
C GLU A 190 -46.51 -12.57 4.77
N TYR A 191 -46.73 -13.76 4.20
CA TYR A 191 -47.86 -14.59 4.52
C TYR A 191 -47.67 -15.32 5.86
N LYS A 192 -48.21 -14.71 6.92
CA LYS A 192 -48.11 -15.23 8.29
C LYS A 192 -49.46 -15.64 8.84
N VAL A 193 -49.55 -16.87 9.32
CA VAL A 193 -50.73 -17.40 9.99
C VAL A 193 -50.34 -17.83 11.39
N ARG A 194 -50.97 -17.22 12.40
CA ARG A 194 -50.68 -17.49 13.82
C ARG A 194 -49.18 -17.34 14.16
N GLY A 195 -48.54 -16.31 13.59
CA GLY A 195 -47.13 -15.99 13.83
C GLY A 195 -46.11 -16.85 13.08
N ARG A 196 -46.54 -17.85 12.30
CA ARG A 196 -45.65 -18.69 11.47
C ARG A 196 -45.71 -18.24 10.02
N THR A 197 -44.55 -18.15 9.37
CA THR A 197 -44.47 -17.91 7.92
C THR A 197 -44.77 -19.21 7.19
N LEU A 198 -45.86 -19.22 6.43
CA LEU A 198 -46.32 -20.39 5.67
C LEU A 198 -46.18 -20.10 4.18
N PHE A 199 -45.96 -21.15 3.40
CA PHE A 199 -46.09 -21.04 1.95
C PHE A 199 -47.59 -20.89 1.60
N PRO A 200 -48.00 -19.81 0.91
CA PRO A 200 -49.40 -19.56 0.63
C PRO A 200 -50.07 -20.72 -0.14
N PRO A 201 -51.27 -21.16 0.25
CA PRO A 201 -52.07 -22.11 -0.51
C PRO A 201 -52.26 -21.71 -1.99
N SER A 202 -52.45 -20.41 -2.25
CA SER A 202 -52.58 -19.86 -3.61
C SER A 202 -51.32 -20.06 -4.46
N ALA A 203 -50.14 -19.95 -3.86
CA ALA A 203 -48.87 -20.17 -4.56
C ALA A 203 -48.69 -21.64 -4.98
N LEU A 204 -49.24 -22.60 -4.23
CA LEU A 204 -49.26 -24.01 -4.66
C LEU A 204 -50.17 -24.23 -5.88
N LEU A 205 -51.29 -23.52 -5.96
CA LEU A 205 -52.19 -23.57 -7.11
C LEU A 205 -51.50 -22.97 -8.34
N LEU A 206 -50.79 -21.85 -8.17
CA LEU A 206 -49.99 -21.24 -9.23
C LEU A 206 -48.88 -22.18 -9.70
N LEU A 207 -48.15 -22.81 -8.78
CA LEU A 207 -47.11 -23.79 -9.11
C LEU A 207 -47.68 -24.98 -9.90
N ALA A 208 -48.88 -25.47 -9.53
CA ALA A 208 -49.54 -26.54 -10.27
C ALA A 208 -49.99 -26.10 -11.67
N TRP A 209 -50.40 -24.84 -11.82
CA TRP A 209 -50.76 -24.24 -13.10
C TRP A 209 -49.53 -24.11 -14.00
N GLU A 210 -48.44 -23.55 -13.50
CA GLU A 210 -47.15 -23.42 -14.22
C GLU A 210 -46.62 -24.79 -14.65
N ALA A 211 -46.67 -25.79 -13.76
CA ALA A 211 -46.27 -27.16 -14.08
C ALA A 211 -47.08 -27.75 -15.25
N LEU A 212 -48.39 -27.50 -15.27
CA LEU A 212 -49.27 -27.97 -16.35
C LEU A 212 -48.99 -27.21 -17.66
N ALA A 213 -48.78 -25.90 -17.57
CA ALA A 213 -48.48 -25.05 -18.73
C ALA A 213 -47.15 -25.45 -19.38
N GLU A 214 -46.10 -25.70 -18.58
CA GLU A 214 -44.81 -26.20 -19.05
C GLU A 214 -44.94 -27.56 -19.74
N LYS A 215 -45.70 -28.48 -19.13
CA LYS A 215 -45.99 -29.78 -19.76
C LYS A 215 -46.70 -29.64 -21.10
N GLN A 216 -47.56 -28.63 -21.26
CA GLN A 216 -48.28 -28.33 -22.50
C GLN A 216 -47.50 -27.40 -23.46
N GLN A 217 -46.31 -26.94 -23.08
CA GLN A 217 -45.49 -25.98 -23.82
C GLN A 217 -46.25 -24.68 -24.15
N ARG A 218 -47.02 -24.18 -23.18
CA ARG A 218 -47.78 -22.91 -23.28
C ARG A 218 -47.37 -21.97 -22.15
N ASN A 219 -47.55 -20.67 -22.37
CA ASN A 219 -47.50 -19.72 -21.27
C ASN A 219 -48.70 -19.96 -20.34
N PHE A 220 -48.48 -19.96 -19.03
CA PHE A 220 -49.55 -20.18 -18.07
C PHE A 220 -50.57 -19.04 -18.11
N GLU A 221 -50.15 -17.80 -18.40
CA GLU A 221 -51.03 -16.62 -18.50
C GLU A 221 -52.08 -16.75 -19.62
N GLU A 222 -51.77 -17.51 -20.68
CA GLU A 222 -52.66 -17.73 -21.82
C GLU A 222 -53.58 -18.95 -21.63
N MET A 223 -53.36 -19.73 -20.57
CA MET A 223 -54.07 -20.99 -20.34
C MET A 223 -55.14 -20.84 -19.26
N THR A 224 -56.42 -20.85 -19.64
CA THR A 224 -57.50 -20.91 -18.64
C THR A 224 -57.49 -22.26 -17.91
N LEU A 225 -57.49 -22.23 -16.57
CA LEU A 225 -57.46 -23.42 -15.74
C LEU A 225 -58.69 -23.51 -14.82
N ILE A 226 -59.32 -24.69 -14.81
CA ILE A 226 -60.39 -25.01 -13.87
C ILE A 226 -59.89 -26.11 -12.94
N MET A 227 -59.63 -25.77 -11.68
CA MET A 227 -59.30 -26.75 -10.65
C MET A 227 -60.57 -27.12 -9.86
N LYS A 228 -60.90 -28.41 -9.77
CA LYS A 228 -62.05 -28.92 -9.00
C LYS A 228 -61.57 -29.86 -7.91
N ASN A 229 -62.28 -29.88 -6.79
CA ASN A 229 -62.03 -30.79 -5.66
C ASN A 229 -60.57 -30.72 -5.13
N VAL A 230 -60.01 -29.51 -5.07
CA VAL A 230 -58.64 -29.30 -4.58
C VAL A 230 -58.59 -29.52 -3.07
N LYS A 231 -57.65 -30.36 -2.62
CA LYS A 231 -57.39 -30.62 -1.20
C LYS A 231 -55.92 -30.45 -0.89
N ILE A 232 -55.60 -29.44 -0.08
CA ILE A 232 -54.24 -29.24 0.44
C ILE A 232 -54.11 -30.03 1.73
N SER A 233 -53.20 -31.01 1.73
CA SER A 233 -53.11 -31.99 2.83
C SER A 233 -52.21 -31.53 3.98
N LYS A 234 -51.22 -30.67 3.70
CA LYS A 234 -50.26 -30.17 4.70
C LYS A 234 -49.90 -28.72 4.40
N GLU A 235 -49.73 -27.95 5.46
CA GLU A 235 -49.10 -26.63 5.40
C GLU A 235 -47.59 -26.81 5.20
N ILE A 236 -46.98 -25.95 4.38
CA ILE A 236 -45.53 -25.90 4.20
C ILE A 236 -45.03 -24.70 5.01
N VAL A 237 -44.19 -24.96 6.00
CA VAL A 237 -43.58 -23.91 6.82
C VAL A 237 -42.32 -23.44 6.12
N ILE A 238 -42.19 -22.12 5.91
CA ILE A 238 -40.95 -21.52 5.43
C ILE A 238 -40.15 -21.14 6.66
N ASN A 239 -39.00 -21.81 6.83
CA ASN A 239 -38.01 -21.41 7.83
C ASN A 239 -37.00 -20.52 7.12
N PRO A 240 -37.10 -19.18 7.24
CA PRO A 240 -36.04 -18.32 6.75
C PRO A 240 -34.79 -18.70 7.54
N THR A 241 -33.77 -19.18 6.84
CA THR A 241 -32.45 -19.38 7.43
C THR A 241 -32.00 -18.00 7.87
N SER A 242 -31.92 -17.77 9.18
CA SER A 242 -31.21 -16.62 9.72
C SER A 242 -29.75 -16.81 9.37
N GLU A 243 -29.24 -16.00 8.44
CA GLU A 243 -27.80 -15.71 8.39
C GLU A 243 -27.35 -15.04 9.70
#